data_AF-A0A1J1AB02-F1
#
_entry.id   AF-A0A1J1AB02-F1
#
_cell.length_a   1.000
_cell.length_b   1.000
_cell.length_c   1.000
_cell.angle_alpha   90.00
_cell.angle_beta   90.00
_cell.angle_gamma   90.00
#
_symmetry.space_group_name_H-M   'P 1'
#
loop_
_entity.id
_entity.type
_entity.pdbx_description
1 polymer ?
#
loop_
_entity_poly.entity_id
_entity_poly.type
_entity_poly.pdbx_seq_one_letter_code
_entity_poly.pdbx_strand_id
1 'polypeptide(L)'
;MTGLHWVGIGAALVTGAIHLLLGLRFFPSGLGISFLLAGLGFLGAIVLVLRGYRRRLVYGVGIPFVLVQLVLWYVINFASGPKSFPADVGTFGAIDKIAQLVLVGVLIALLRS
;
A
#
# COMPACT_ATOMS: atom_id res chain seq x y z
N MET A 1 0.38 19.64 9.22
CA MET A 1 -0.58 18.61 8.78
C MET A 1 -1.64 19.32 7.95
N THR A 2 -2.11 18.72 6.87
CA THR A 2 -3.16 19.29 5.99
C THR A 2 -4.23 18.22 5.73
N GLY A 3 -5.37 18.59 5.13
CA GLY A 3 -6.39 17.61 4.72
C GLY A 3 -5.82 16.49 3.85
N LEU A 4 -4.87 16.83 2.96
CA LEU A 4 -4.19 15.87 2.11
C LEU A 4 -3.36 14.83 2.89
N HIS A 5 -2.78 15.21 4.04
CA HIS A 5 -2.10 14.24 4.93
C HIS A 5 -3.09 13.23 5.50
N TRP A 6 -4.29 13.65 5.88
CA TRP A 6 -5.31 12.76 6.43
C TRP A 6 -5.87 11.80 5.39
N VAL A 7 -6.06 12.26 4.15
CA VAL A 7 -6.42 11.37 3.02
C VAL A 7 -5.33 10.31 2.81
N GLY A 8 -4.06 10.73 2.81
CA GLY A 8 -2.93 9.79 2.69
C GLY A 8 -2.86 8.79 3.84
N ILE A 9 -3.06 9.24 5.07
CA ILE A 9 -3.10 8.36 6.25
C ILE A 9 -4.25 7.36 6.15
N GLY A 10 -5.45 7.81 5.77
CA GLY A 10 -6.61 6.94 5.57
C GLY A 10 -6.36 5.86 4.51
N ALA A 11 -5.83 6.25 3.36
CA ALA A 11 -5.48 5.32 2.28
C ALA A 11 -4.39 4.31 2.73
N ALA A 12 -3.35 4.78 3.42
CA ALA A 12 -2.30 3.92 3.97
C ALA A 12 -2.83 2.96 5.05
N LEU A 13 -3.80 3.39 5.88
CA LEU A 13 -4.43 2.53 6.88
C LEU A 13 -5.25 1.41 6.23
N VAL A 14 -6.05 1.72 5.20
CA VAL A 14 -6.85 0.71 4.48
C VAL A 14 -5.93 -0.35 3.87
N THR A 15 -4.93 0.08 3.10
CA THR A 15 -3.96 -0.83 2.50
C THR A 15 -3.17 -1.61 3.56
N GLY A 16 -2.68 -0.95 4.61
CA GLY A 16 -1.94 -1.59 5.70
C GLY A 16 -2.76 -2.67 6.40
N ALA A 17 -4.02 -2.41 6.70
CA ALA A 17 -4.92 -3.38 7.32
C ALA A 17 -5.17 -4.61 6.43
N ILE A 18 -5.40 -4.40 5.13
CA ILE A 18 -5.57 -5.50 4.17
C ILE A 18 -4.28 -6.33 4.07
N HIS A 19 -3.11 -5.70 4.03
CA HIS A 19 -1.83 -6.41 3.98
C HIS A 19 -1.58 -7.22 5.26
N LEU A 20 -1.89 -6.68 6.44
CA LEU A 20 -1.80 -7.45 7.69
C LEU A 20 -2.76 -8.64 7.71
N LEU A 21 -4.02 -8.45 7.27
CA LEU A 21 -5.00 -9.52 7.16
C LEU A 21 -4.51 -10.64 6.23
N LEU A 22 -4.04 -10.29 5.02
CA LEU A 22 -3.51 -11.26 4.07
C LEU A 22 -2.23 -11.93 4.60
N GLY A 23 -1.37 -11.14 5.25
CA GLY A 23 -0.14 -11.63 5.86
C GLY A 23 -0.41 -12.71 6.90
N LEU A 24 -1.37 -12.49 7.80
CA LEU A 24 -1.79 -13.48 8.80
C LEU A 24 -2.41 -14.72 8.16
N ARG A 25 -3.20 -14.57 7.08
CA ARG A 25 -3.82 -15.71 6.38
C ARG A 25 -2.82 -16.60 5.66
N PHE A 26 -1.74 -16.02 5.14
CA PHE A 26 -0.71 -16.75 4.39
C PHE A 26 0.52 -17.11 5.22
N PHE A 27 0.59 -16.75 6.50
CA PHE A 27 1.72 -17.07 7.37
C PHE A 27 1.81 -18.59 7.63
N PRO A 28 3.02 -19.21 7.65
CA PRO A 28 4.35 -18.61 7.56
C PRO A 28 4.98 -18.59 6.15
N SER A 29 4.19 -18.64 5.08
CA SER A 29 4.75 -18.61 3.71
C SER A 29 5.53 -17.31 3.45
N GLY A 30 6.48 -17.36 2.50
CA GLY A 30 7.24 -16.16 2.09
C GLY A 30 6.32 -15.01 1.67
N LEU A 31 5.23 -15.31 0.96
CA LEU A 31 4.22 -14.32 0.58
C LEU A 31 3.51 -13.70 1.80
N GLY A 32 3.15 -14.53 2.78
CA GLY A 32 2.56 -14.07 4.04
C GLY A 32 3.49 -13.14 4.81
N ILE A 33 4.78 -13.49 4.92
CA ILE A 33 5.80 -12.65 5.54
C ILE A 33 5.94 -11.32 4.78
N SER A 34 5.99 -11.33 3.45
CA SER A 34 6.04 -10.11 2.64
C SER A 34 4.84 -9.19 2.88
N PHE A 35 3.63 -9.75 2.98
CA PHE A 35 2.42 -8.99 3.31
C PHE A 35 2.47 -8.39 4.72
N LEU A 36 2.93 -9.13 5.74
CA LEU A 36 3.11 -8.61 7.09
C LEU A 36 4.10 -7.44 7.12
N LEU A 37 5.26 -7.60 6.48
CA LEU A 37 6.27 -6.55 6.38
C LEU A 37 5.73 -5.31 5.65
N ALA A 38 4.97 -5.52 4.57
CA ALA A 38 4.33 -4.41 3.85
C ALA A 38 3.33 -3.67 4.75
N GLY A 39 2.46 -4.40 5.46
CA GLY A 39 1.51 -3.84 6.42
C GLY A 39 2.20 -3.02 7.51
N LEU A 40 3.27 -3.54 8.11
CA LEU A 40 4.10 -2.81 9.08
C LEU A 40 4.77 -1.58 8.47
N GLY A 41 5.20 -1.65 7.21
CA GLY A 41 5.74 -0.52 6.46
C GLY A 41 4.75 0.64 6.35
N PHE A 42 3.47 0.36 6.04
CA PHE A 42 2.42 1.38 6.02
C PHE A 42 2.18 1.99 7.40
N LEU A 43 2.08 1.18 8.45
CA LEU A 43 1.91 1.67 9.83
C LEU A 43 3.10 2.52 10.29
N GLY A 44 4.31 2.09 10.00
CA GLY A 44 5.53 2.84 10.27
C GLY A 44 5.52 4.19 9.57
N ALA A 45 5.18 4.22 8.27
CA ALA A 45 5.09 5.46 7.51
C ALA A 45 4.05 6.44 8.11
N ILE A 46 2.89 5.95 8.54
CA ILE A 46 1.86 6.75 9.22
C ILE A 46 2.45 7.40 10.49
N VAL A 47 3.13 6.61 11.33
CA VAL A 47 3.77 7.12 12.55
C VAL A 47 4.80 8.21 12.22
N LEU A 48 5.66 8.00 11.23
CA LEU A 48 6.67 8.98 10.83
C LEU A 48 6.01 10.29 10.34
N VAL A 49 4.94 10.22 9.55
CA VAL A 49 4.20 11.39 9.06
C VAL A 49 3.53 12.14 10.21
N LEU A 50 2.86 11.43 11.12
CA LEU A 50 2.23 12.01 12.31
C LEU A 50 3.26 12.75 13.19
N ARG A 51 4.44 12.15 13.39
CA ARG A 51 5.55 12.73 14.16
C ARG A 51 6.29 13.85 13.43
N GLY A 52 6.00 14.08 12.15
CA GLY A 52 6.69 15.09 11.34
C GLY A 52 8.12 14.70 10.96
N TYR A 53 8.50 13.43 11.11
CA TYR A 53 9.85 12.98 10.89
C TYR A 53 10.12 12.75 9.39
N ARG A 54 11.04 13.55 8.82
CA ARG A 54 11.50 13.44 7.42
C ARG A 54 10.37 13.21 6.40
N ARG A 55 9.25 13.94 6.53
CA ARG A 55 8.03 13.76 5.71
C ARG A 55 8.29 13.64 4.21
N ARG A 56 9.11 14.53 3.62
CA ARG A 56 9.46 14.47 2.18
C ARG A 56 10.13 13.14 1.80
N LEU A 57 11.02 12.61 2.64
CA LEU A 57 11.64 11.30 2.41
C LEU A 57 10.60 10.18 2.50
N VAL A 58 9.71 10.23 3.50
CA VAL A 58 8.62 9.24 3.64
C VAL A 58 7.73 9.22 2.40
N TYR A 59 7.39 10.38 1.83
CA TYR A 59 6.59 10.46 0.60
C TYR A 59 7.37 9.93 -0.60
N GLY A 60 8.62 10.36 -0.76
CA GLY A 60 9.49 9.96 -1.85
C GLY A 60 9.76 8.46 -1.88
N VAL A 61 9.92 7.80 -0.73
CA VAL A 61 10.09 6.35 -0.61
C VAL A 61 8.74 5.62 -0.69
N GLY A 62 7.67 6.21 -0.15
CA GLY A 62 6.33 5.63 -0.19
C GLY A 62 5.80 5.40 -1.60
N ILE A 63 6.13 6.29 -2.55
CA ILE A 63 5.72 6.15 -3.96
C ILE A 63 6.26 4.84 -4.58
N PRO A 64 7.59 4.62 -4.70
CA PRO A 64 8.11 3.37 -5.27
C PRO A 64 7.71 2.16 -4.43
N PHE A 65 7.61 2.28 -3.10
CA PHE A 65 7.12 1.20 -2.23
C PHE A 65 5.72 0.71 -2.63
N VAL A 66 4.77 1.62 -2.88
CA VAL A 66 3.41 1.25 -3.32
C VAL A 66 3.39 0.77 -4.76
N LEU A 67 4.16 1.40 -5.66
CA LEU A 67 4.21 1.00 -7.07
C LEU A 67 4.76 -0.41 -7.26
N VAL A 68 5.81 -0.80 -6.52
CA VAL A 68 6.33 -2.17 -6.56
C VAL A 68 5.26 -3.17 -6.16
N GLN A 69 4.45 -2.87 -5.13
CA GLN A 69 3.36 -3.76 -4.71
C GLN A 69 2.25 -3.88 -5.76
N LEU A 70 1.91 -2.79 -6.46
CA LEU A 70 0.96 -2.80 -7.57
C LEU A 70 1.44 -3.70 -8.71
N VAL A 71 2.70 -3.55 -9.11
CA VAL A 71 3.33 -4.35 -10.16
C VAL A 71 3.40 -5.82 -9.76
N LEU A 72 3.93 -6.11 -8.56
CA LEU A 72 4.04 -7.49 -8.07
C LEU A 72 2.67 -8.16 -7.95
N TRP A 73 1.67 -7.44 -7.44
CA TRP A 73 0.30 -7.95 -7.37
C TRP A 73 -0.22 -8.32 -8.76
N TYR A 74 -0.06 -7.44 -9.74
CA TYR A 74 -0.56 -7.68 -11.09
C TYR A 74 0.17 -8.86 -11.75
N VAL A 75 1.50 -8.87 -11.66
CA VAL A 75 2.35 -9.91 -12.25
C VAL A 75 2.04 -11.27 -11.64
N ILE A 76 2.07 -11.39 -10.31
CA ILE A 76 1.91 -12.68 -9.62
C ILE A 76 0.49 -13.24 -9.80
N ASN A 77 -0.55 -12.40 -9.82
CA ASN A 77 -1.92 -12.88 -9.89
C ASN A 77 -2.40 -13.11 -11.32
N PHE A 78 -2.09 -12.20 -12.26
CA PHE A 78 -2.72 -12.17 -13.58
C PHE A 78 -1.75 -12.39 -14.73
N ALA A 79 -0.61 -11.68 -14.77
CA ALA A 79 0.31 -11.81 -15.90
C ALA A 79 1.06 -13.15 -15.92
N SER A 80 1.34 -13.69 -14.73
CA SER A 80 2.05 -14.96 -14.52
C SER A 80 1.26 -15.93 -13.64
N GLY A 81 0.07 -15.52 -13.19
CA GLY A 81 -0.80 -16.30 -12.33
C GLY A 81 -2.06 -16.79 -13.06
N PRO A 82 -2.90 -17.58 -12.37
CA PRO A 82 -4.06 -18.22 -12.99
C PRO A 82 -5.30 -17.32 -13.10
N LYS A 83 -5.26 -16.08 -12.58
CA LYS A 83 -6.44 -15.20 -12.51
C LYS A 83 -6.62 -14.40 -13.79
N SER A 84 -7.88 -14.17 -14.16
CA SER A 84 -8.29 -13.31 -15.28
C SER A 84 -8.50 -11.88 -14.84
N PHE A 85 -7.81 -10.92 -15.46
CA PHE A 85 -8.00 -9.50 -15.18
C PHE A 85 -9.05 -8.89 -16.12
N PRO A 86 -10.01 -8.06 -15.64
CA PRO A 86 -10.23 -7.66 -14.26
C PRO A 86 -11.22 -8.56 -13.48
N ALA A 87 -11.76 -9.62 -14.08
CA ALA A 87 -12.84 -10.43 -13.52
C ALA A 87 -12.53 -11.01 -12.12
N ASP A 88 -11.30 -11.43 -11.87
CA ASP A 88 -10.89 -12.14 -10.66
C ASP A 88 -10.17 -11.25 -9.62
N VAL A 89 -10.28 -9.93 -9.74
CA VAL A 89 -9.68 -8.98 -8.78
C VAL A 89 -10.23 -9.18 -7.36
N GLY A 90 -11.54 -9.47 -7.26
CA GLY A 90 -12.24 -9.63 -5.99
C GLY A 90 -12.33 -8.35 -5.16
N THR A 91 -13.17 -8.36 -4.12
CA THR A 91 -13.48 -7.16 -3.33
C THR A 91 -12.26 -6.59 -2.60
N PHE A 92 -11.50 -7.41 -1.88
CA PHE A 92 -10.30 -6.95 -1.16
C PHE A 92 -9.23 -6.44 -2.11
N GLY A 93 -9.05 -7.09 -3.27
CA GLY A 93 -8.13 -6.63 -4.31
C GLY A 93 -8.53 -5.26 -4.83
N ALA A 94 -9.81 -5.05 -5.15
CA ALA A 94 -10.28 -3.77 -5.65
C ALA A 94 -10.09 -2.63 -4.63
N ILE A 95 -10.52 -2.84 -3.38
CA ILE A 95 -10.42 -1.83 -2.30
C ILE A 95 -8.97 -1.43 -2.06
N ASP A 96 -8.09 -2.43 -1.92
CA ASP A 96 -6.67 -2.18 -1.67
C ASP A 96 -6.02 -1.38 -2.82
N LYS A 97 -6.33 -1.74 -4.07
CA LYS A 97 -5.72 -1.10 -5.24
C LYS A 97 -6.21 0.32 -5.43
N ILE A 98 -7.49 0.60 -5.17
CA ILE A 98 -8.01 1.97 -5.14
C ILE A 98 -7.30 2.79 -4.05
N ALA A 99 -7.16 2.25 -2.83
CA ALA A 99 -6.45 2.92 -1.75
C ALA A 99 -4.98 3.20 -2.12
N GLN A 100 -4.29 2.24 -2.73
CA GLN A 100 -2.91 2.41 -3.21
C GLN A 100 -2.80 3.51 -4.28
N LEU A 101 -3.71 3.57 -5.24
CA LEU A 101 -3.71 4.61 -6.27
C LEU A 101 -3.98 6.00 -5.70
N VAL A 102 -4.94 6.12 -4.78
CA VAL A 102 -5.19 7.37 -4.03
C VAL A 102 -3.95 7.78 -3.25
N LEU A 103 -3.32 6.83 -2.54
CA LEU A 103 -2.11 7.09 -1.77
C LEU A 103 -0.98 7.61 -2.66
N VAL A 104 -0.70 6.98 -3.81
CA VAL A 104 0.33 7.44 -4.74
C VAL A 104 0.05 8.88 -5.20
N GLY A 105 -1.18 9.20 -5.59
CA GLY A 105 -1.56 10.56 -6.00
C GLY A 105 -1.33 11.59 -4.88
N VAL A 106 -1.73 11.25 -3.66
CA VAL A 106 -1.53 12.07 -2.46
C VAL A 106 -0.05 12.30 -2.17
N LEU A 107 0.78 11.25 -2.21
CA LEU A 107 2.21 11.35 -1.94
C LEU A 107 2.91 12.24 -2.97
N ILE A 108 2.55 12.12 -4.25
CA ILE A 108 3.09 12.98 -5.32
C ILE A 108 2.71 14.45 -5.07
N ALA A 109 1.44 14.72 -4.74
CA ALA A 109 0.98 16.07 -4.45
C ALA A 109 1.69 16.68 -3.23
N LEU A 110 1.84 15.91 -2.15
CA LEU A 110 2.56 16.33 -0.95
C LEU A 110 4.05 16.57 -1.20
N LEU A 111 4.68 15.79 -2.08
CA LEU A 111 6.10 15.94 -2.41
C LEU A 111 6.39 17.24 -3.19
N ARG A 112 5.41 17.66 -4.01
CA ARG A 112 5.44 18.88 -4.82
C ARG A 112 4.98 20.14 -4.07
N SER A 113 4.51 19.99 -2.83
CA SER A 113 4.06 21.10 -1.97
C SER A 113 5.19 21.75 -1.17
#